data_AF-A0A240EAM1-F1
#
_entry.id   AF-A0A240EAM1-F1
#
_cell.length_a   1.000
_cell.length_b   1.000
_cell.length_c   1.000
_cell.angle_alpha   90.00
_cell.angle_beta   90.00
_cell.angle_gamma   90.00
#
_symmetry.space_group_name_H-M   'P 1'
#
loop_
_entity.id
_entity.type
_entity.pdbx_description
1 polymer ?
#
loop_
_entity_poly.entity_id
_entity_poly.type
_entity_poly.pdbx_seq_one_letter_code
_entity_poly.pdbx_strand_id
1 'polypeptide(L)'
;MYQNIAIQKYIAELYQEHRRWLYVWLYQKLGSAERAEDVLQDTFTKLLSQKNILQLEQPKAFLTTVAKRVLIDHSRHAKIEQAYLAHLEQQQFCHDISPEKILIAIQLLEQLAMLLERLPERTQKIFIWHFLDGEKLNCIAEKLDVHPKTVHNELVKALMHFQRRMPDLNDEI
;
A
#
# COMPACT_ATOMS: atom_id res chain seq x y z
N MET A 1 -37.74 -25.93 2.62
CA MET A 1 -38.30 -25.03 3.65
C MET A 1 -38.23 -25.65 5.05
N TYR A 2 -38.76 -26.85 5.28
CA TYR A 2 -38.73 -27.53 6.60
C TYR A 2 -37.33 -27.76 7.21
N GLN A 3 -36.33 -28.08 6.40
CA GLN A 3 -34.99 -28.39 6.89
C GLN A 3 -34.24 -27.17 7.45
N ASN A 4 -34.54 -25.95 6.99
CA ASN A 4 -33.92 -24.73 7.49
C ASN A 4 -34.42 -24.37 8.90
N ILE A 5 -35.73 -24.51 9.14
CA ILE A 5 -36.34 -24.27 10.46
C ILE A 5 -35.81 -25.25 11.52
N ALA A 6 -35.64 -26.53 11.16
CA ALA A 6 -35.06 -27.53 12.05
C ALA A 6 -33.59 -27.21 12.41
N ILE A 7 -32.80 -26.75 11.44
CA ILE A 7 -31.40 -26.33 11.67
C ILE A 7 -31.35 -25.12 12.60
N GLN A 8 -32.16 -24.09 12.37
CA GLN A 8 -32.19 -22.90 13.22
C GLN A 8 -32.58 -23.24 14.66
N LYS A 9 -33.59 -24.11 14.84
CA LYS A 9 -34.02 -24.56 16.17
C LYS A 9 -32.91 -25.32 16.90
N TYR A 10 -32.24 -26.25 16.21
CA TYR A 10 -31.11 -26.99 16.78
C TYR A 10 -29.94 -26.08 17.17
N ILE A 11 -29.61 -25.09 16.33
CA ILE A 11 -28.56 -24.10 16.66
C ILE A 11 -28.96 -23.24 17.87
N ALA A 12 -30.24 -22.88 18.01
CA ALA A 12 -30.72 -22.15 19.16
C ALA A 12 -30.59 -22.96 20.46
N GLU A 13 -30.91 -24.27 20.43
CA GLU A 13 -30.69 -25.19 21.55
C GLU A 13 -29.20 -25.28 21.89
N LEU A 14 -28.35 -25.48 20.89
CA LEU A 14 -26.90 -25.52 21.03
C LEU A 14 -26.33 -24.22 21.63
N TYR A 15 -26.88 -23.07 21.24
CA TYR A 15 -26.51 -21.77 21.78
C TYR A 15 -26.85 -21.69 23.27
N GLN A 16 -28.09 -22.00 23.66
CA GLN A 16 -28.50 -21.95 25.06
C GLN A 16 -27.67 -22.87 25.95
N GLU A 17 -27.35 -24.07 25.46
CA GLU A 17 -26.59 -25.07 26.22
C GLU A 17 -25.09 -24.77 26.35
N HIS A 18 -24.48 -24.12 25.34
CA HIS A 18 -23.02 -24.03 25.27
C HIS A 18 -22.45 -22.61 25.26
N ARG A 19 -23.28 -21.57 25.14
CA ARG A 19 -22.83 -20.16 25.13
C ARG A 19 -21.93 -19.83 26.31
N ARG A 20 -22.38 -20.10 27.55
CA ARG A 20 -21.63 -19.74 28.77
C ARG A 20 -20.28 -20.45 28.83
N TRP A 21 -20.25 -21.74 28.51
CA TRP A 21 -19.01 -22.51 28.51
C TRP A 21 -18.04 -22.01 27.43
N LEU A 22 -18.54 -21.77 26.21
CA LEU A 22 -17.71 -21.30 25.10
C LEU A 22 -17.19 -19.87 25.36
N TYR A 23 -18.02 -19.00 25.93
CA TYR A 23 -17.61 -17.66 26.37
C TYR A 23 -16.45 -17.72 27.37
N VAL A 24 -16.56 -18.54 28.43
CA VAL A 24 -15.48 -18.68 29.43
C VAL A 24 -14.19 -19.21 28.77
N TRP A 25 -14.31 -20.20 27.87
CA TRP A 25 -13.16 -20.72 27.13
C TRP A 25 -12.50 -19.66 26.23
N LEU A 26 -13.30 -18.84 25.54
CA LEU A 26 -12.81 -17.74 24.72
C LEU A 26 -12.19 -16.62 25.56
N TYR A 27 -12.82 -16.26 26.68
CA TYR A 27 -12.33 -15.24 27.59
C TYR A 27 -10.96 -15.64 28.19
N GLN A 28 -10.80 -16.88 28.63
CA GLN A 28 -9.50 -17.40 29.09
C GLN A 28 -8.42 -17.34 28.02
N LYS A 29 -8.80 -17.46 26.74
CA LYS A 29 -7.86 -17.46 25.61
C LYS A 29 -7.51 -16.05 25.11
N LEU A 30 -8.44 -15.10 25.25
CA LEU A 30 -8.34 -13.75 24.67
C LEU A 30 -8.05 -12.66 25.71
N GLY A 31 -8.38 -12.89 26.98
CA GLY A 31 -8.23 -11.90 28.05
C GLY A 31 -9.12 -10.65 27.91
N SER A 32 -10.04 -10.61 26.95
CA SER A 32 -10.92 -9.48 26.66
C SER A 32 -12.37 -9.95 26.58
N ALA A 33 -13.24 -9.30 27.34
CA ALA A 33 -14.68 -9.60 27.36
C ALA A 33 -15.34 -9.30 26.01
N GLU A 34 -14.98 -8.17 25.41
CA GLU A 34 -15.49 -7.73 24.09
C GLU A 34 -15.10 -8.73 23.01
N ARG A 35 -13.80 -9.02 22.86
CA ARG A 35 -13.33 -9.98 21.85
C ARG A 35 -13.88 -11.38 22.05
N ALA A 36 -14.14 -11.79 23.30
CA ALA A 36 -14.74 -13.08 23.57
C ALA A 36 -16.20 -13.13 23.11
N GLU A 37 -16.97 -12.06 23.30
CA GLU A 37 -18.36 -11.97 22.84
C GLU A 37 -18.45 -11.90 21.31
N ASP A 38 -17.56 -11.14 20.66
CA ASP A 38 -17.51 -11.07 19.18
C ASP A 38 -17.24 -12.45 18.56
N VAL A 39 -16.20 -13.13 19.04
CA VAL A 39 -15.82 -14.46 18.50
C VAL A 39 -16.90 -15.49 18.81
N LEU A 40 -17.56 -15.40 19.96
CA LEU A 40 -18.71 -16.22 20.31
C LEU A 40 -19.84 -16.00 19.29
N GLN A 41 -20.22 -14.74 19.04
CA GLN A 41 -21.25 -14.38 18.08
C GLN A 41 -20.91 -14.87 16.67
N ASP A 42 -19.69 -14.62 16.20
CA ASP A 42 -19.24 -15.05 14.87
C ASP A 42 -19.20 -16.57 14.72
N THR A 43 -18.86 -17.29 15.79
CA THR A 43 -18.92 -18.76 15.81
C THR A 43 -20.34 -19.22 15.50
N PHE A 44 -21.34 -18.70 16.21
CA PHE A 44 -22.74 -19.07 15.99
C PHE A 44 -23.33 -18.54 14.68
N THR A 45 -22.91 -17.36 14.22
CA THR A 45 -23.26 -16.83 12.88
C THR A 45 -22.75 -17.76 11.77
N LYS A 46 -21.51 -18.28 11.89
CA LYS A 46 -20.99 -19.29 10.95
C LYS A 46 -21.79 -20.58 10.99
N LEU A 47 -22.27 -21.00 12.16
CA LEU A 47 -23.14 -22.18 12.30
C LEU A 47 -24.47 -21.99 11.57
N LEU A 48 -25.10 -20.81 11.65
CA LEU A 48 -26.36 -20.53 10.93
C LEU A 48 -26.27 -20.72 9.42
N SER A 49 -25.05 -20.65 8.85
CA SER A 49 -24.79 -20.83 7.42
C SER A 49 -24.50 -22.28 7.03
N GLN A 50 -24.41 -23.22 7.97
CA GLN A 50 -24.09 -24.62 7.68
C GLN A 50 -25.34 -25.48 7.45
N LYS A 51 -25.24 -26.40 6.49
CA LYS A 51 -26.38 -27.25 6.05
C LYS A 51 -26.44 -28.61 6.77
N ASN A 52 -25.34 -29.09 7.34
CA ASN A 52 -25.18 -30.46 7.86
C ASN A 52 -24.80 -30.48 9.35
N ILE A 53 -25.57 -29.79 10.19
CA ILE A 53 -25.26 -29.65 11.63
C ILE A 53 -26.14 -30.56 12.51
N LEU A 54 -27.22 -31.12 11.95
CA LEU A 54 -28.25 -31.85 12.68
C LEU A 54 -27.82 -33.21 13.27
N GLN A 55 -26.56 -33.63 13.09
CA GLN A 55 -26.04 -34.94 13.53
C GLN A 55 -24.73 -34.79 14.30
N LEU A 56 -24.63 -33.77 15.14
CA LEU A 56 -23.38 -33.42 15.80
C LEU A 56 -23.16 -34.25 17.06
N GLU A 57 -22.29 -35.26 16.98
CA GLU A 57 -21.99 -36.17 18.10
C GLU A 57 -21.14 -35.51 19.20
N GLN A 58 -20.29 -34.54 18.85
CA GLN A 58 -19.38 -33.86 19.79
C GLN A 58 -19.49 -32.33 19.70
N PRO A 59 -20.53 -31.76 20.31
CA PRO A 59 -20.87 -30.34 20.12
C PRO A 59 -19.76 -29.37 20.59
N LYS A 60 -19.16 -29.64 21.75
CA LYS A 60 -18.05 -28.83 22.29
C LYS A 60 -16.78 -28.88 21.43
N ALA A 61 -16.40 -30.05 20.93
CA ALA A 61 -15.23 -30.21 20.07
C ALA A 61 -15.41 -29.49 18.74
N PHE A 62 -16.62 -29.54 18.18
CA PHE A 62 -16.96 -28.82 16.97
C PHE A 62 -16.99 -27.30 17.17
N LEU A 63 -17.66 -26.81 18.22
CA LEU A 63 -17.73 -25.38 18.53
C LEU A 63 -16.34 -24.77 18.72
N THR A 64 -15.44 -25.46 19.44
CA THR A 64 -14.06 -24.98 19.60
C THR A 64 -13.29 -25.01 18.28
N THR A 65 -13.57 -25.95 17.39
CA THR A 65 -12.97 -25.98 16.05
C THR A 65 -13.42 -24.79 15.20
N VAL A 66 -14.72 -24.47 15.20
CA VAL A 66 -15.24 -23.30 14.48
C VAL A 66 -14.70 -22.01 15.08
N ALA A 67 -14.72 -21.87 16.42
CA ALA A 67 -14.18 -20.70 17.11
C ALA A 67 -12.68 -20.49 16.84
N LYS A 68 -11.88 -21.57 16.80
CA LYS A 68 -10.46 -21.48 16.41
C LYS A 68 -10.29 -20.94 14.99
N ARG A 69 -11.14 -21.37 14.04
CA ARG A 69 -11.11 -20.85 12.67
C ARG A 69 -11.47 -19.38 12.60
N VAL A 70 -12.50 -18.93 13.35
CA VAL A 70 -12.84 -17.50 13.50
C VAL A 70 -11.64 -16.70 14.00
N LEU A 71 -10.97 -17.18 15.05
CA LEU A 71 -9.78 -16.52 15.60
C LEU A 71 -8.64 -16.40 14.58
N ILE A 72 -8.40 -17.45 13.80
CA ILE A 72 -7.37 -17.43 12.74
C ILE A 72 -7.75 -16.41 11.67
N ASP A 73 -9.01 -16.38 11.25
CA ASP A 73 -9.51 -15.42 10.27
C ASP A 73 -9.34 -13.99 10.77
N HIS A 74 -9.70 -13.69 12.02
CA HIS A 74 -9.54 -12.35 12.61
C HIS A 74 -8.06 -11.94 12.67
N SER A 75 -7.18 -12.84 13.10
CA SER A 75 -5.74 -12.56 13.13
C SER A 75 -5.18 -12.30 11.73
N ARG A 76 -5.66 -13.02 10.72
CA ARG A 76 -5.25 -12.81 9.33
C ARG A 76 -5.71 -11.44 8.81
N HIS A 77 -6.95 -11.04 9.08
CA HIS A 77 -7.46 -9.72 8.69
C HIS A 77 -6.70 -8.60 9.39
N ALA A 78 -6.50 -8.70 10.71
CA ALA A 78 -5.76 -7.71 11.48
C ALA A 78 -4.33 -7.52 10.98
N LYS A 79 -3.64 -8.60 10.56
CA LYS A 79 -2.31 -8.51 9.96
C LYS A 79 -2.31 -7.75 8.63
N ILE A 80 -3.32 -7.98 7.78
CA ILE A 80 -3.45 -7.28 6.50
C ILE A 80 -3.73 -5.79 6.75
N GLU A 81 -4.63 -5.48 7.67
CA GLU A 81 -4.95 -4.11 8.05
C GLU A 81 -3.73 -3.39 8.63
N GLN A 82 -3.00 -4.03 9.55
CA GLN A 82 -1.76 -3.47 10.10
C GLN A 82 -0.68 -3.26 9.03
N ALA A 83 -0.51 -4.21 8.11
CA ALA A 83 0.44 -4.05 7.01
C ALA A 83 0.05 -2.90 6.08
N TYR A 84 -1.25 -2.72 5.84
CA TYR A 84 -1.77 -1.62 5.05
C TYR A 84 -1.59 -0.27 5.76
N LEU A 85 -1.89 -0.19 7.05
CA LEU A 85 -1.65 1.02 7.86
C LEU A 85 -0.16 1.38 7.91
N ALA A 86 0.72 0.40 8.12
CA ALA A 86 2.16 0.61 8.08
C ALA A 86 2.64 1.11 6.71
N HIS A 87 2.06 0.60 5.63
CA HIS A 87 2.35 1.10 4.28
C HIS A 87 1.86 2.53 4.07
N LEU A 88 0.67 2.89 4.58
CA LEU A 88 0.16 4.26 4.53
C LEU A 88 1.01 5.24 5.35
N GLU A 89 1.50 4.82 6.52
CA GLU A 89 2.43 5.62 7.34
C GLU A 89 3.77 5.86 6.62
N GLN A 90 4.22 4.90 5.82
CA GLN A 90 5.43 5.03 5.00
C GLN A 90 5.21 5.83 3.71
N GLN A 91 3.97 5.94 3.24
CA GLN A 91 3.64 6.84 2.14
C GLN A 91 3.63 8.27 2.67
N GLN A 92 4.74 8.99 2.46
CA GLN A 92 4.71 10.44 2.37
C GLN A 92 3.83 10.80 1.18
N PHE A 93 2.53 10.88 1.40
CA PHE A 93 1.67 11.57 0.47
C PHE A 93 2.17 13.02 0.38
N CYS A 94 2.38 13.52 -0.84
CA CYS A 94 2.67 14.92 -1.12
C CYS A 94 1.46 15.83 -0.80
N HIS A 95 0.84 15.66 0.37
CA HIS A 95 -0.36 16.38 0.78
C HIS A 95 -0.09 17.84 1.15
N ASP A 96 1.19 18.24 1.29
CA ASP A 96 1.59 19.60 1.70
C ASP A 96 2.32 20.40 0.61
N ILE A 97 2.28 19.97 -0.65
CA ILE A 97 2.78 20.85 -1.73
C ILE A 97 1.72 21.91 -2.01
N SER A 98 1.92 23.10 -1.47
CA SER A 98 1.08 24.28 -1.73
C SER A 98 0.92 24.54 -3.23
N PRO A 99 -0.25 24.99 -3.71
CA PRO A 99 -0.47 25.36 -5.11
C PRO A 99 0.62 26.30 -5.68
N GLU A 100 1.14 27.20 -4.84
CA GLU A 100 2.23 28.11 -5.16
C GLU A 100 3.51 27.35 -5.53
N LYS A 101 3.92 26.35 -4.73
CA LYS A 101 5.06 25.46 -5.03
C LYS A 101 4.86 24.65 -6.31
N ILE A 102 3.62 24.19 -6.59
CA ILE A 102 3.30 23.51 -7.85
C ILE A 102 3.46 24.48 -9.02
N LEU A 103 2.95 25.70 -8.91
CA LEU A 103 3.06 26.73 -9.93
C LEU A 103 4.53 27.11 -10.20
N ILE A 104 5.33 27.30 -9.14
CA ILE A 104 6.77 27.57 -9.25
C ILE A 104 7.47 26.43 -9.97
N ALA A 105 7.17 25.17 -9.62
CA ALA A 105 7.75 24.01 -10.28
C ALA A 105 7.38 23.94 -11.78
N ILE A 106 6.12 24.22 -12.13
CA ILE A 106 5.67 24.26 -13.53
C ILE A 106 6.40 25.37 -14.30
N GLN A 107 6.45 26.59 -13.74
CA GLN A 107 7.15 27.72 -14.36
C GLN A 107 8.64 27.44 -14.57
N LEU A 108 9.27 26.77 -13.60
CA LEU A 108 10.68 26.36 -13.72
C LEU A 108 10.87 25.33 -14.84
N LEU A 109 9.99 24.34 -14.95
CA LEU A 109 10.02 23.35 -16.01
C LEU A 109 9.82 23.98 -17.39
N GLU A 110 8.90 24.93 -17.53
CA GLU A 110 8.68 25.66 -18.78
C GLU A 110 9.91 26.50 -19.18
N GLN A 111 10.54 27.18 -18.22
CA GLN A 111 11.78 27.92 -18.46
C GLN A 111 12.91 27.00 -18.90
N LEU A 112 13.08 25.87 -18.23
CA LEU A 112 14.10 24.88 -18.57
C LEU A 112 13.85 24.30 -19.97
N ALA A 113 12.61 23.99 -20.33
CA ALA A 113 12.24 23.52 -21.66
C ALA A 113 12.60 24.56 -22.75
N MET A 114 12.24 25.83 -22.54
CA MET A 114 12.60 26.92 -23.46
C MET A 114 14.12 27.10 -23.61
N LEU A 115 14.90 26.85 -22.55
CA LEU A 115 16.35 26.94 -22.61
C LEU A 115 16.97 25.75 -23.34
N LEU A 116 16.41 24.55 -23.18
CA LEU A 116 16.83 23.35 -23.91
C LEU A 116 16.59 23.52 -25.42
N GLU A 117 15.46 24.09 -25.83
CA GLU A 117 15.14 24.32 -27.25
C GLU A 117 16.12 25.27 -27.95
N ARG A 118 16.82 26.13 -27.20
CA ARG A 118 17.82 27.05 -27.74
C ARG A 118 19.21 26.43 -27.91
N LEU A 119 19.41 25.22 -27.41
CA LEU A 119 20.65 24.49 -27.59
C LEU A 119 20.71 23.85 -28.99
N PRO A 120 21.92 23.62 -29.53
CA PRO A 120 22.07 22.76 -30.70
C PRO A 120 21.48 21.37 -30.42
N GLU A 121 20.81 20.79 -31.42
CA GLU A 121 20.09 19.51 -31.33
C GLU A 121 20.95 18.38 -30.72
N ARG A 122 22.25 18.35 -31.08
CA ARG A 122 23.23 17.41 -30.54
C ARG A 122 23.44 17.58 -29.03
N THR A 123 23.62 18.81 -28.57
CA THR A 123 23.80 19.14 -27.15
C THR A 123 22.54 18.82 -26.35
N GLN A 124 21.36 19.07 -26.92
CA GLN A 124 20.08 18.71 -26.30
C GLN A 124 19.96 17.20 -26.08
N LYS A 125 20.29 16.39 -27.09
CA LYS A 125 20.28 14.91 -26.99
C LYS A 125 21.23 14.40 -25.90
N ILE A 126 22.44 14.96 -25.84
CA ILE A 126 23.42 14.63 -24.79
C ILE A 126 22.86 14.95 -23.40
N PHE A 127 22.22 16.12 -23.24
CA PHE A 127 21.61 16.51 -21.96
C PHE A 127 20.49 15.55 -21.54
N ILE A 128 19.59 15.21 -22.48
CA ILE A 128 18.49 14.27 -22.25
C ILE A 128 19.03 12.90 -21.84
N TRP A 129 19.95 12.32 -22.62
CA TRP A 129 20.52 11.01 -22.30
C TRP A 129 21.21 10.98 -20.94
N HIS A 130 21.90 12.05 -20.56
CA HIS A 130 22.61 12.09 -19.29
C HIS A 130 21.67 12.30 -18.09
N PHE A 131 20.78 13.30 -18.15
CA PHE A 131 19.99 13.73 -16.99
C PHE A 131 18.61 13.08 -16.91
N LEU A 132 17.99 12.72 -18.03
CA LEU A 132 16.69 12.05 -18.06
C LEU A 132 16.85 10.53 -18.14
N ASP A 133 17.72 10.04 -19.02
CA ASP A 133 17.90 8.59 -19.21
C ASP A 133 19.02 7.99 -18.33
N GLY A 134 19.77 8.83 -17.61
CA GLY A 134 20.80 8.38 -16.65
C GLY A 134 22.05 7.77 -17.29
N GLU A 135 22.30 8.01 -18.58
CA GLU A 135 23.43 7.42 -19.28
C GLU A 135 24.77 8.07 -18.88
N LYS A 136 25.81 7.23 -18.81
CA LYS A 136 27.18 7.68 -18.54
C LYS A 136 27.76 8.37 -19.76
N LEU A 137 28.58 9.41 -19.54
CA LEU A 137 29.23 10.19 -20.60
C LEU A 137 30.01 9.32 -21.60
N ASN A 138 30.65 8.24 -21.13
CA ASN A 138 31.39 7.31 -21.99
C ASN A 138 30.46 6.60 -22.99
N CYS A 139 29.30 6.13 -22.54
CA CYS A 139 28.32 5.47 -23.40
C CYS A 139 27.73 6.43 -24.44
N ILE A 140 27.47 7.68 -24.03
CA ILE A 140 27.01 8.73 -24.95
C ILE A 140 28.08 9.07 -26.00
N ALA A 141 29.35 9.11 -25.58
CA ALA A 141 30.47 9.40 -26.45
C ALA A 141 30.68 8.29 -27.50
N GLU A 142 30.56 7.03 -27.09
CA GLU A 142 30.56 5.87 -28.00
C GLU A 142 29.42 5.94 -29.02
N LYS A 143 28.19 6.26 -28.58
CA LYS A 143 27.02 6.41 -29.47
C LYS A 143 27.19 7.51 -30.51
N LEU A 144 27.93 8.56 -30.18
CA LEU A 144 28.13 9.73 -31.03
C LEU A 144 29.46 9.71 -31.79
N ASP A 145 30.24 8.63 -31.67
CA ASP A 145 31.58 8.46 -32.23
C ASP A 145 32.51 9.65 -31.96
N VAL A 146 32.56 10.09 -30.69
CA VAL A 146 33.43 11.19 -30.25
C VAL A 146 34.16 10.86 -28.96
N HIS A 147 35.19 11.64 -28.65
CA HIS A 147 35.89 11.51 -27.38
C HIS A 147 34.99 11.92 -26.19
N PRO A 148 35.02 11.23 -25.04
CA PRO A 148 34.21 11.56 -23.86
C PRO A 148 34.33 13.02 -23.38
N LYS A 149 35.53 13.59 -23.55
CA LYS A 149 35.81 15.01 -23.26
C LYS A 149 34.95 15.97 -24.10
N THR A 150 34.62 15.62 -25.33
CA THR A 150 33.75 16.42 -26.21
C THR A 150 32.33 16.47 -25.66
N VAL A 151 31.76 15.32 -25.29
CA VAL A 151 30.44 15.22 -24.66
C VAL A 151 30.39 16.00 -23.35
N HIS A 152 31.43 15.85 -22.51
CA HIS A 152 31.54 16.61 -21.27
C HIS A 152 31.56 18.12 -21.52
N ASN A 153 32.36 18.61 -22.48
CA ASN A 153 32.44 20.03 -22.80
C ASN A 153 31.12 20.58 -23.37
N GLU A 154 30.41 19.82 -24.20
CA GLU A 154 29.09 20.19 -24.72
C GLU A 154 28.07 20.31 -23.57
N LEU A 155 28.10 19.39 -22.62
CA LEU A 155 27.24 19.39 -21.44
C LEU A 155 27.55 20.56 -20.49
N VAL A 156 28.83 20.86 -20.24
CA VAL A 156 29.26 22.04 -19.46
C VAL A 156 28.79 23.34 -20.13
N LYS A 157 28.89 23.45 -21.45
CA LYS A 157 28.39 24.63 -22.18
C LYS A 157 26.87 24.80 -22.04
N ALA A 158 26.11 23.71 -22.07
CA ALA A 158 24.67 23.72 -21.83
C ALA A 158 24.33 24.23 -20.42
N LEU A 159 25.02 23.71 -19.40
CA LEU A 159 24.82 24.13 -18.01
C LEU A 159 25.20 25.59 -17.78
N MET A 160 26.30 26.07 -18.37
CA MET A 160 26.69 27.49 -18.33
C MET A 160 25.66 28.39 -18.99
N HIS A 161 25.06 27.94 -20.10
CA HIS A 161 23.97 28.66 -20.76
C HIS A 161 22.73 28.78 -19.86
N PHE A 162 22.43 27.73 -19.07
CA PHE A 162 21.33 27.76 -18.10
C PHE A 162 21.63 28.66 -16.90
N GLN A 163 22.81 28.55 -16.29
CA GLN A 163 23.22 29.39 -15.16
C GLN A 163 23.19 30.88 -15.49
N ARG A 164 23.58 31.27 -16.70
CA ARG A 164 23.54 32.69 -17.11
C ARG A 164 22.13 33.25 -17.27
N ARG A 165 21.13 32.38 -17.48
CA ARG A 165 19.74 32.78 -17.75
C ARG A 165 18.80 32.54 -16.57
N MET A 166 19.20 31.74 -15.57
CA MET A 166 18.49 31.51 -14.32
C MET A 166 19.34 31.99 -13.12
N PRO A 167 19.33 33.30 -12.77
CA PRO A 167 20.18 33.84 -11.71
C PRO A 167 19.70 33.50 -10.29
N ASP A 168 18.39 33.30 -10.07
CA ASP A 168 17.79 33.33 -8.73
C ASP A 168 17.00 32.05 -8.43
N LEU A 169 17.70 30.99 -8.05
CA LEU A 169 17.05 29.74 -7.62
C LEU A 169 17.57 29.16 -6.30
N ASN A 170 18.45 29.88 -5.59
CA ASN A 170 19.01 29.41 -4.33
C ASN A 170 18.39 30.04 -3.07
N ASP A 171 17.48 31.02 -3.19
CA ASP A 171 16.99 31.78 -2.04
C ASP A 171 15.57 31.41 -1.56
N GLU A 172 14.84 30.50 -2.22
CA GLU A 172 13.44 30.16 -1.85
C GLU A 172 13.12 28.65 -1.80
N ILE A 173 14.09 27.80 -1.42
CA ILE A 173 13.82 26.40 -1.03
C ILE A 173 14.10 26.20 0.46
#